data_AF-A0A533U788-F1
#
_entry.id   AF-A0A533U788-F1
#
_cell.length_a   1.000
_cell.length_b   1.000
_cell.length_c   1.000
_cell.angle_alpha   90.00
_cell.angle_beta   90.00
_cell.angle_gamma   90.00
#
_symmetry.space_group_name_H-M   'P 1'
#
loop_
_entity.id
_entity.type
_entity.pdbx_description
1 polymer ?
#
loop_
_entity_poly.entity_id
_entity_poly.type
_entity_poly.pdbx_seq_one_letter_code
_entity_poly.pdbx_strand_id
1 'polypeptide(L)'
;TNKVELGTCVTDAVRRHPSNIALATVTLDRVSHGRGTLGIGAGEAQNIKEFKIQWDKPVTRFAEQLQVIKLLFESSPEHRVNFAGEFYQLEEACLQAKSVRKPHPPIYMAAGAPKTLALCGKYGDGWIPIGYTPELYAVHANAIKDSMRENGRDGKDFQYAVDIDVYFADDAEEAWVKMKNAVKVSLFKPEILKVHNIEDIQGFDFKKYFTEYSMSNQEWIVKMREAAQTIPDKVARSSIGMGTPDDIIPVFEKFMKAGVNHFIVRFWGSGYFGSLDKFASTIMPYFKEMDNPRK
;
A
#
# COMPACT_ATOMS: atom_id res chain seq x y z
N THR A 1 -18.70 -12.55 -8.33
CA THR A 1 -18.79 -12.11 -6.92
C THR A 1 -19.75 -10.93 -6.84
N ASN A 2 -20.53 -10.84 -5.75
CA ASN A 2 -21.63 -9.87 -5.61
C ASN A 2 -21.46 -8.92 -4.40
N LYS A 3 -20.46 -9.13 -3.54
CA LYS A 3 -20.30 -8.38 -2.29
C LYS A 3 -18.91 -7.77 -2.10
N VAL A 4 -17.85 -8.53 -2.39
CA VAL A 4 -16.47 -8.09 -2.15
C VAL A 4 -16.10 -6.88 -3.01
N GLU A 5 -15.34 -5.94 -2.45
CA GLU A 5 -14.72 -4.87 -3.25
C GLU A 5 -13.66 -5.42 -4.20
N LEU A 6 -13.42 -4.70 -5.29
CA LEU A 6 -12.45 -5.05 -6.31
C LEU A 6 -11.57 -3.84 -6.61
N GLY A 7 -10.26 -4.04 -6.63
CA GLY A 7 -9.33 -2.95 -6.92
C GLY A 7 -7.91 -3.43 -7.18
N THR A 8 -7.05 -2.48 -7.47
CA THR A 8 -5.60 -2.69 -7.65
C THR A 8 -4.87 -2.52 -6.32
N CYS A 9 -3.77 -3.26 -6.11
CA CYS A 9 -2.93 -3.16 -4.90
C CYS A 9 -1.43 -3.23 -5.23
N VAL A 10 -0.82 -2.24 -5.87
CA VAL A 10 -1.40 -1.05 -6.51
C VAL A 10 -0.97 -0.98 -7.99
N THR A 11 -1.68 -0.20 -8.81
CA THR A 11 -1.16 0.21 -10.12
C THR A 11 -0.14 1.33 -9.96
N ASP A 12 0.65 1.60 -10.99
CA ASP A 12 1.69 2.62 -10.97
C ASP A 12 1.33 3.85 -11.82
N ALA A 13 1.91 4.98 -11.44
CA ALA A 13 1.69 6.26 -12.12
C ALA A 13 2.54 6.46 -13.39
N VAL A 14 3.28 5.44 -13.85
CA VAL A 14 4.33 5.62 -14.84
C VAL A 14 3.98 4.98 -16.18
N ARG A 15 3.36 3.80 -16.17
CA ARG A 15 3.10 3.00 -17.38
C ARG A 15 1.90 3.45 -18.19
N ARG A 16 0.95 4.19 -17.61
CA ARG A 16 -0.32 4.54 -18.25
C ARG A 16 -0.65 6.02 -18.09
N HIS A 17 -1.23 6.61 -19.13
CA HIS A 17 -1.80 7.94 -19.06
C HIS A 17 -2.93 8.00 -18.01
N PRO A 18 -3.10 9.10 -17.23
CA PRO A 18 -4.16 9.23 -16.23
C PRO A 18 -5.56 8.96 -16.76
N SER A 19 -5.85 9.31 -18.02
CA SER A 19 -7.17 9.06 -18.63
C SER A 19 -7.51 7.57 -18.70
N ASN A 20 -6.53 6.72 -19.01
CA ASN A 20 -6.73 5.27 -19.06
C ASN A 20 -6.97 4.70 -17.67
N ILE A 21 -6.25 5.20 -16.66
CA ILE A 21 -6.44 4.80 -15.26
C ILE A 21 -7.84 5.20 -14.79
N ALA A 22 -8.23 6.47 -14.98
CA ALA A 22 -9.53 6.98 -14.56
C ALA A 22 -10.69 6.22 -15.25
N LEU A 23 -10.61 6.02 -16.57
CA LEU A 23 -11.61 5.27 -17.32
C LEU A 23 -11.71 3.81 -16.85
N ALA A 24 -10.58 3.15 -16.62
CA ALA A 24 -10.56 1.78 -16.13
C ALA A 24 -11.17 1.66 -14.74
N THR A 25 -10.88 2.61 -13.83
CA THR A 25 -11.48 2.65 -12.50
C THR A 25 -13.00 2.85 -12.56
N VAL A 26 -13.48 3.81 -13.35
CA VAL A 26 -14.92 4.01 -13.54
C VAL A 26 -15.57 2.80 -14.18
N THR A 27 -14.91 2.16 -15.14
CA THR A 27 -15.40 0.93 -15.77
C THR A 27 -15.55 -0.18 -14.73
N LEU A 28 -14.53 -0.41 -13.89
CA LEU A 28 -14.59 -1.39 -12.81
C LEU A 28 -15.71 -1.07 -11.82
N ASP A 29 -15.85 0.19 -11.42
CA ASP A 29 -16.92 0.63 -10.53
C ASP A 29 -18.30 0.34 -11.12
N ARG A 30 -18.51 0.59 -12.42
CA ARG A 30 -19.79 0.33 -13.09
C ARG A 30 -20.10 -1.16 -13.24
N VAL A 31 -19.17 -1.96 -13.76
CA VAL A 31 -19.40 -3.41 -13.97
C VAL A 31 -19.55 -4.16 -12.64
N SER A 32 -18.97 -3.62 -11.56
CA SER A 32 -19.07 -4.20 -10.23
C SER A 32 -20.23 -3.65 -9.41
N HIS A 33 -21.03 -2.71 -9.96
CA HIS A 33 -22.13 -2.03 -9.29
C HIS A 33 -21.72 -1.29 -8.01
N GLY A 34 -20.71 -0.43 -8.12
CA GLY A 34 -20.28 0.39 -7.00
C GLY A 34 -19.34 -0.33 -6.03
N ARG A 35 -18.48 -1.23 -6.54
CA ARG A 35 -17.49 -1.97 -5.74
C ARG A 35 -16.05 -1.78 -6.23
N GLY A 36 -15.85 -0.86 -7.19
CA GLY A 36 -14.53 -0.57 -7.76
C GLY A 36 -13.74 0.40 -6.88
N THR A 37 -12.46 0.09 -6.71
CA THR A 37 -11.51 0.91 -5.96
C THR A 37 -10.20 1.04 -6.74
N LEU A 38 -9.59 2.23 -6.75
CA LEU A 38 -8.29 2.48 -7.37
C LEU A 38 -7.21 2.44 -6.30
N GLY A 39 -6.36 1.41 -6.30
CA GLY A 39 -5.09 1.47 -5.60
C GLY A 39 -3.98 1.95 -6.53
N ILE A 40 -3.28 3.04 -6.17
CA ILE A 40 -2.25 3.66 -7.02
C ILE A 40 -1.02 4.09 -6.21
N GLY A 41 0.17 4.01 -6.80
CA GLY A 41 1.42 4.54 -6.24
C GLY A 41 2.30 5.21 -7.28
N ALA A 42 3.37 5.85 -6.82
CA ALA A 42 4.34 6.53 -7.69
C ALA A 42 5.14 5.57 -8.61
N GLY A 43 5.02 4.26 -8.39
CA GLY A 43 5.79 3.22 -9.08
C GLY A 43 7.15 2.96 -8.45
N GLU A 44 7.88 2.00 -9.03
CA GLU A 44 9.24 1.66 -8.62
C GLU A 44 10.10 1.49 -9.89
N ALA A 45 11.29 2.10 -9.92
CA ALA A 45 12.14 2.10 -11.12
C ALA A 45 12.50 0.68 -11.57
N GLN A 46 12.74 -0.22 -10.61
CA GLN A 46 13.03 -1.63 -10.84
C GLN A 46 11.98 -2.38 -11.67
N ASN A 47 10.72 -1.92 -11.66
CA ASN A 47 9.63 -2.60 -12.35
C ASN A 47 9.46 -2.12 -13.80
N ILE A 48 10.22 -1.12 -14.23
CA ILE A 48 10.07 -0.48 -15.54
C ILE A 48 11.38 -0.43 -16.35
N LYS A 49 12.51 -0.72 -15.71
CA LYS A 49 13.85 -0.63 -16.27
C LYS A 49 14.01 -1.51 -17.52
N GLU A 50 13.52 -2.74 -17.46
CA GLU A 50 13.57 -3.73 -18.55
C GLU A 50 12.71 -3.31 -19.74
N PHE A 51 11.64 -2.56 -19.47
CA PHE A 51 10.73 -2.02 -20.49
C PHE A 51 11.23 -0.70 -21.10
N LYS A 52 12.38 -0.20 -20.65
CA LYS A 52 12.99 1.08 -21.10
C LYS A 52 12.05 2.28 -20.96
N ILE A 53 11.12 2.23 -20.01
CA ILE A 53 10.26 3.36 -19.69
C ILE A 53 11.08 4.34 -18.83
N GLN A 54 11.03 5.62 -19.18
CA GLN A 54 11.79 6.66 -18.50
C GLN A 54 11.37 6.81 -17.03
N TRP A 55 12.36 6.77 -16.13
CA TRP A 55 12.19 7.08 -14.71
C TRP A 55 12.63 8.51 -14.43
N ASP A 56 11.70 9.46 -14.53
CA ASP A 56 11.98 10.88 -14.30
C ASP A 56 10.89 11.53 -13.44
N LYS A 57 11.30 12.28 -12.41
CA LYS A 57 10.44 12.98 -11.46
C LYS A 57 9.18 12.19 -11.03
N PRO A 58 9.28 10.92 -10.60
CA PRO A 58 8.12 10.03 -10.39
C PRO A 58 7.09 10.60 -9.41
N VAL A 59 7.54 11.25 -8.32
CA VAL A 59 6.64 11.83 -7.32
C VAL A 59 5.93 13.09 -7.85
N THR A 60 6.62 13.93 -8.63
CA THR A 60 6.00 15.13 -9.24
C THR A 60 4.99 14.72 -10.31
N ARG A 61 5.36 13.76 -11.18
CA ARG A 61 4.45 13.14 -12.15
C ARG A 61 3.23 12.54 -11.46
N PHE A 62 3.42 11.83 -10.35
CA PHE A 62 2.32 11.25 -9.59
C PHE A 62 1.38 12.30 -9.00
N ALA A 63 1.92 13.38 -8.43
CA ALA A 63 1.12 14.49 -7.90
C ALA A 63 0.24 15.15 -8.99
N GLU A 64 0.77 15.31 -10.20
CA GLU A 64 0.02 15.83 -11.34
C GLU A 64 -1.02 14.83 -11.84
N GLN A 65 -0.65 13.55 -11.90
CA GLN A 65 -1.54 12.49 -12.33
C GLN A 65 -2.78 12.35 -11.42
N LEU A 66 -2.61 12.48 -10.10
CA LEU A 66 -3.72 12.47 -9.14
C LEU A 66 -4.72 13.62 -9.37
N GLN A 67 -4.22 14.80 -9.75
CA GLN A 67 -5.09 15.94 -10.09
C GLN A 67 -5.90 15.64 -11.36
N VAL A 68 -5.24 15.13 -12.40
CA VAL A 68 -5.90 14.77 -13.66
C VAL A 68 -6.95 13.67 -13.44
N ILE A 69 -6.62 12.62 -12.66
CA ILE A 69 -7.57 11.54 -12.36
C ILE A 69 -8.80 12.08 -11.62
N LYS A 70 -8.63 12.94 -10.61
CA LYS A 70 -9.76 13.53 -9.88
C LYS A 70 -10.61 14.43 -10.78
N LEU A 71 -10.00 15.29 -11.59
CA LEU A 71 -10.74 16.11 -12.57
C LEU A 71 -11.54 15.25 -13.54
N LEU A 72 -10.96 14.14 -14.02
CA LEU A 72 -11.66 13.23 -14.93
C LEU A 72 -12.81 12.49 -14.25
N PHE A 73 -12.72 12.15 -12.96
CA PHE A 73 -13.85 11.59 -12.21
C PHE A 73 -15.03 12.55 -12.07
N GLU A 74 -14.77 13.86 -12.04
CA GLU A 74 -15.78 14.91 -11.97
C GLU A 74 -16.35 15.28 -13.36
N SER A 75 -15.64 14.93 -14.43
CA SER A 75 -16.01 15.26 -15.81
C SER A 75 -17.23 14.48 -16.34
N SER A 76 -17.89 15.04 -17.34
CA SER A 76 -18.96 14.40 -18.12
C SER A 76 -19.13 15.07 -19.49
N PRO A 77 -19.92 14.50 -20.42
CA PRO A 77 -20.17 15.16 -21.71
C PRO A 77 -20.70 16.60 -21.60
N GLU A 78 -21.45 16.91 -20.53
CA GLU A 78 -21.97 18.25 -20.23
C GLU A 78 -21.03 19.10 -19.38
N HIS A 79 -19.98 18.50 -18.80
CA HIS A 79 -18.99 19.17 -17.95
C HIS A 79 -17.59 18.71 -18.31
N ARG A 80 -17.00 19.36 -19.31
CA ARG A 80 -15.66 19.09 -19.81
C ARG A 80 -14.62 19.82 -18.95
N VAL A 81 -13.45 19.20 -18.81
CA VAL A 81 -12.37 19.69 -17.97
C VAL A 81 -11.12 19.98 -18.79
N ASN A 82 -10.42 21.03 -18.39
CA ASN A 82 -9.13 21.44 -18.93
C ASN A 82 -8.06 21.28 -17.84
N PHE A 83 -6.83 20.96 -18.23
CA PHE A 83 -5.69 20.87 -17.32
C PHE A 83 -4.41 21.21 -18.08
N ALA A 84 -3.54 22.03 -17.49
CA ALA A 84 -2.29 22.46 -18.11
C ALA A 84 -1.14 22.28 -17.11
N GLY A 85 -0.59 21.06 -17.04
CA GLY A 85 0.54 20.72 -16.19
C GLY A 85 1.85 20.53 -16.96
N GLU A 86 2.90 20.16 -16.25
CA GLU A 86 4.22 19.88 -16.83
C GLU A 86 4.21 18.56 -17.61
N PHE A 87 3.44 17.57 -17.17
CA PHE A 87 3.46 16.21 -17.68
C PHE A 87 2.19 15.79 -18.44
N TYR A 88 1.06 16.40 -18.11
CA TYR A 88 -0.26 16.07 -18.62
C TYR A 88 -0.99 17.35 -18.99
N GLN A 89 -1.69 17.28 -20.12
CA GLN A 89 -2.54 18.34 -20.60
C GLN A 89 -3.89 17.75 -21.01
N LEU A 90 -4.98 18.44 -20.67
CA LEU A 90 -6.33 18.13 -21.09
C LEU A 90 -6.93 19.37 -21.73
N GLU A 91 -7.59 19.17 -22.88
CA GLU A 91 -8.37 20.19 -23.57
C GLU A 91 -9.77 19.65 -23.80
N GLU A 92 -10.79 20.31 -23.24
CA GLU A 92 -12.20 19.95 -23.34
C GLU A 92 -12.48 18.44 -23.12
N ALA A 93 -11.75 17.83 -22.17
CA ALA A 93 -11.76 16.39 -21.95
C ALA A 93 -12.91 15.95 -21.04
N CYS A 94 -13.42 14.74 -21.25
CA CYS A 94 -14.37 14.12 -20.33
C CYS A 94 -14.33 12.58 -20.40
N LEU A 95 -14.72 11.93 -19.31
CA LEU A 95 -15.17 10.55 -19.34
C LEU A 95 -16.63 10.48 -19.80
N GLN A 96 -16.95 9.53 -20.68
CA GLN A 96 -18.31 9.37 -21.21
C GLN A 96 -19.30 8.77 -20.20
N ALA A 97 -18.79 8.15 -19.13
CA ALA A 97 -19.62 7.55 -18.10
C ALA A 97 -19.21 8.07 -16.72
N LYS A 98 -20.20 8.32 -15.88
CA LYS A 98 -20.00 8.64 -14.46
C LYS A 98 -19.86 7.36 -13.63
N SER A 99 -19.14 7.47 -12.52
CA SER A 99 -19.08 6.43 -11.50
C SER A 99 -20.45 6.19 -10.86
N VAL A 100 -20.65 4.95 -10.41
CA VAL A 100 -21.76 4.53 -9.55
C VAL A 100 -21.53 5.07 -8.15
N ARG A 101 -20.32 4.87 -7.59
CA ARG A 101 -19.91 5.44 -6.29
C ARG A 101 -19.85 6.97 -6.36
N LYS A 102 -20.23 7.62 -5.27
CA LYS A 102 -20.14 9.08 -5.08
C LYS A 102 -19.19 9.43 -3.94
N PRO A 103 -18.42 10.53 -4.05
CA PRO A 103 -18.31 11.41 -5.23
C PRO A 103 -17.62 10.73 -6.42
N HIS A 104 -16.72 9.78 -6.17
CA HIS A 104 -16.01 8.98 -7.16
C HIS A 104 -15.62 7.61 -6.56
N PRO A 105 -15.07 6.66 -7.33
CA PRO A 105 -14.49 5.44 -6.76
C PRO A 105 -13.32 5.78 -5.81
N PRO A 106 -13.17 5.12 -4.64
CA PRO A 106 -12.13 5.47 -3.68
C PRO A 106 -10.71 5.32 -4.24
N ILE A 107 -9.81 6.22 -3.86
CA ILE A 107 -8.40 6.21 -4.24
C ILE A 107 -7.56 5.78 -3.03
N TYR A 108 -7.04 4.56 -3.06
CA TYR A 108 -6.10 4.06 -2.08
C TYR A 108 -4.67 4.31 -2.56
N MET A 109 -3.83 4.93 -1.74
CA MET A 109 -2.50 5.36 -2.15
C MET A 109 -1.42 4.50 -1.49
N ALA A 110 -0.52 3.95 -2.29
CA ALA A 110 0.75 3.44 -1.79
C ALA A 110 1.72 4.61 -1.58
N ALA A 111 2.05 4.88 -0.32
CA ALA A 111 2.89 5.99 0.09
C ALA A 111 3.82 5.58 1.23
N GLY A 112 5.06 6.06 1.18
CA GLY A 112 6.07 5.75 2.19
C GLY A 112 7.17 6.80 2.35
N ALA A 113 7.33 7.71 1.38
CA ALA A 113 8.21 8.87 1.49
C ALA A 113 7.42 10.12 1.93
N PRO A 114 8.06 11.11 2.59
CA PRO A 114 7.36 12.30 3.12
C PRO A 114 6.44 13.00 2.11
N LYS A 115 6.91 13.21 0.87
CA LYS A 115 6.10 13.82 -0.20
C LYS A 115 4.90 12.95 -0.59
N THR A 116 5.07 11.63 -0.68
CA THR A 116 3.97 10.72 -1.02
C THR A 116 2.95 10.60 0.11
N LEU A 117 3.37 10.69 1.38
CA LEU A 117 2.47 10.71 2.53
C LEU A 117 1.64 12.00 2.56
N ALA A 118 2.24 13.14 2.23
CA ALA A 118 1.52 14.39 2.05
C ALA A 118 0.51 14.32 0.88
N LEU A 119 0.89 13.71 -0.25
CA LEU A 119 -0.07 13.46 -1.34
C LEU A 119 -1.20 12.53 -0.91
N CYS A 120 -0.92 11.52 -0.08
CA CYS A 120 -1.91 10.60 0.47
C CYS A 120 -2.95 11.34 1.32
N GLY A 121 -2.51 12.21 2.23
CA GLY A 121 -3.42 13.04 3.03
C GLY A 121 -4.22 14.02 2.18
N LYS A 122 -3.63 14.58 1.12
CA LYS A 122 -4.32 15.52 0.22
C LYS A 122 -5.36 14.84 -0.68
N TYR A 123 -5.02 13.71 -1.31
CA TYR A 123 -5.80 13.15 -2.42
C TYR A 123 -6.45 11.79 -2.14
N GLY A 124 -5.91 10.99 -1.22
CA GLY A 124 -6.32 9.61 -1.00
C GLY A 124 -7.56 9.47 -0.11
N ASP A 125 -8.30 8.38 -0.31
CA ASP A 125 -9.39 7.90 0.55
C ASP A 125 -8.95 6.70 1.40
N GLY A 126 -7.78 6.13 1.08
CA GLY A 126 -7.11 5.13 1.88
C GLY A 126 -5.60 5.10 1.64
N TRP A 127 -4.89 4.40 2.52
CA TRP A 127 -3.44 4.23 2.48
C TRP A 127 -3.08 2.75 2.48
N ILE A 128 -2.24 2.31 1.54
CA ILE A 128 -1.77 0.92 1.43
C ILE A 128 -0.24 0.89 1.58
N PRO A 129 0.27 0.79 2.81
CA PRO A 129 1.67 0.48 3.07
C PRO A 129 1.93 -1.04 3.02
N ILE A 130 3.17 -1.40 2.65
CA ILE A 130 3.69 -2.78 2.67
C ILE A 130 5.05 -2.83 3.38
N GLY A 131 5.28 -3.92 4.13
CA GLY A 131 6.52 -4.14 4.88
C GLY A 131 6.68 -3.12 6.01
N TYR A 132 5.67 -2.97 6.86
CA TYR A 132 5.67 -2.02 7.96
C TYR A 132 5.79 -2.72 9.31
N THR A 133 6.33 -2.01 10.29
CA THR A 133 6.17 -2.33 11.70
C THR A 133 5.06 -1.44 12.28
N PRO A 134 4.39 -1.82 13.38
CA PRO A 134 3.38 -0.98 14.02
C PRO A 134 3.91 0.42 14.38
N GLU A 135 5.17 0.52 14.79
CA GLU A 135 5.81 1.79 15.15
C GLU A 135 5.95 2.72 13.95
N LEU A 136 6.50 2.24 12.83
CA LEU A 136 6.58 3.04 11.61
C LEU A 136 5.19 3.41 11.09
N TYR A 137 4.24 2.47 11.20
CA TYR A 137 2.87 2.67 10.77
C TYR A 137 2.25 3.87 11.46
N ALA A 138 2.35 3.93 12.79
CA ALA A 138 1.80 5.03 13.58
C ALA A 138 2.43 6.39 13.20
N VAL A 139 3.74 6.43 12.97
CA VAL A 139 4.46 7.66 12.53
C VAL A 139 3.92 8.15 11.18
N HIS A 140 3.82 7.27 10.19
CA HIS A 140 3.36 7.65 8.85
C HIS A 140 1.85 7.93 8.81
N ALA A 141 1.04 7.21 9.58
CA ALA A 141 -0.38 7.49 9.74
C ALA A 141 -0.62 8.91 10.29
N ASN A 142 0.20 9.34 11.27
CA ASN A 142 0.13 10.71 11.80
C ASN A 142 0.54 11.76 10.75
N ALA A 143 1.58 11.51 9.96
CA ALA A 143 1.94 12.41 8.85
C ALA A 143 0.81 12.57 7.82
N ILE A 144 0.06 11.51 7.54
CA ILE A 144 -1.14 11.56 6.68
C ILE A 144 -2.25 12.38 7.34
N LYS A 145 -2.50 12.20 8.65
CA LYS A 145 -3.49 13.00 9.41
C LYS A 145 -3.16 14.48 9.39
N ASP A 146 -1.89 14.83 9.60
CA ASP A 146 -1.42 16.21 9.55
C ASP A 146 -1.66 16.82 8.16
N SER A 147 -1.32 16.06 7.10
CA SER A 147 -1.58 16.50 5.74
C SER A 147 -3.08 16.63 5.41
N MET A 148 -3.94 15.74 5.92
CA MET A 148 -5.40 15.90 5.80
C MET A 148 -5.87 17.20 6.45
N ARG A 149 -5.41 17.50 7.67
CA ARG A 149 -5.74 18.74 8.40
C ARG A 149 -5.30 19.98 7.62
N GLU A 150 -4.09 19.98 7.08
CA GLU A 150 -3.55 21.08 6.25
C GLU A 150 -4.38 21.31 4.97
N ASN A 151 -5.04 20.27 4.45
CA ASN A 151 -5.89 20.34 3.27
C ASN A 151 -7.39 20.42 3.60
N GLY A 152 -7.76 20.71 4.86
CA GLY A 152 -9.15 20.90 5.28
C GLY A 152 -10.01 19.64 5.23
N ARG A 153 -9.40 18.45 5.35
CA ARG A 153 -10.10 17.15 5.36
C ARG A 153 -10.18 16.61 6.79
N ASP A 154 -11.35 16.10 7.18
CA ASP A 154 -11.59 15.55 8.53
C ASP A 154 -11.10 14.09 8.69
N GLY A 155 -10.89 13.37 7.58
CA GLY A 155 -10.42 11.99 7.56
C GLY A 155 -11.42 10.96 8.09
N LYS A 156 -12.70 11.32 8.26
CA LYS A 156 -13.71 10.48 8.93
C LYS A 156 -13.84 9.08 8.32
N ASP A 157 -13.83 8.99 6.99
CA ASP A 157 -14.00 7.73 6.26
C ASP A 157 -12.68 7.17 5.70
N PHE A 158 -11.53 7.74 6.11
CA PHE A 158 -10.23 7.35 5.58
C PHE A 158 -9.86 5.92 5.99
N GLN A 159 -9.44 5.14 5.01
CA GLN A 159 -9.09 3.73 5.18
C GLN A 159 -7.58 3.60 5.43
N TYR A 160 -7.22 3.48 6.70
CA TYR A 160 -5.87 3.16 7.16
C TYR A 160 -5.64 1.67 6.96
N ALA A 161 -5.30 1.29 5.72
CA ALA A 161 -5.02 -0.09 5.40
C ALA A 161 -3.58 -0.49 5.75
N VAL A 162 -3.32 -1.79 5.82
CA VAL A 162 -1.97 -2.37 5.86
C VAL A 162 -1.98 -3.68 5.06
N ASP A 163 -1.01 -3.85 4.16
CA ASP A 163 -0.72 -5.15 3.52
C ASP A 163 0.17 -5.96 4.46
N ILE A 164 -0.40 -7.01 5.03
CA ILE A 164 0.24 -7.89 6.01
C ILE A 164 0.29 -9.32 5.52
N ASP A 165 1.46 -9.93 5.65
CA ASP A 165 1.68 -11.32 5.34
C ASP A 165 1.22 -12.21 6.52
N VAL A 166 0.55 -13.33 6.19
CA VAL A 166 0.13 -14.36 7.16
C VAL A 166 0.64 -15.72 6.72
N TYR A 167 1.30 -16.44 7.64
CA TYR A 167 1.78 -17.80 7.43
C TYR A 167 1.34 -18.71 8.58
N PHE A 168 0.33 -19.54 8.34
CA PHE A 168 -0.10 -20.53 9.32
C PHE A 168 0.91 -21.67 9.43
N ALA A 169 1.28 -22.00 10.67
CA ALA A 169 2.11 -23.14 11.00
C ALA A 169 1.74 -23.67 12.39
N ASP A 170 1.97 -24.95 12.63
CA ASP A 170 1.76 -25.54 13.96
C ASP A 170 2.91 -25.16 14.92
N ASP A 171 4.11 -24.95 14.38
CA ASP A 171 5.27 -24.43 15.10
C ASP A 171 5.68 -23.06 14.50
N ALA A 172 5.46 -22.01 15.28
CA ALA A 172 5.80 -20.64 14.90
C ALA A 172 7.31 -20.41 14.80
N GLU A 173 8.14 -21.14 15.55
CA GLU A 173 9.59 -21.01 15.51
C GLU A 173 10.16 -21.69 14.27
N GLU A 174 9.67 -22.88 13.93
CA GLU A 174 10.07 -23.55 12.68
C GLU A 174 9.72 -22.70 11.46
N ALA A 175 8.52 -22.11 11.45
CA ALA A 175 8.11 -21.17 10.41
C ALA A 175 9.01 -19.91 10.38
N TRP A 176 9.38 -19.38 11.55
CA TRP A 176 10.26 -18.22 11.65
C TRP A 176 11.62 -18.48 11.02
N VAL A 177 12.25 -19.60 11.34
CA VAL A 177 13.57 -19.96 10.83
C VAL A 177 13.59 -19.96 9.30
N LYS A 178 12.49 -20.41 8.67
CA LYS A 178 12.33 -20.43 7.21
C LYS A 178 12.12 -19.03 6.62
N MET A 179 11.37 -18.16 7.28
CA MET A 179 10.89 -16.90 6.71
C MET A 179 11.71 -15.67 7.13
N LYS A 180 12.45 -15.72 8.24
CA LYS A 180 13.08 -14.54 8.86
C LYS A 180 13.93 -13.71 7.90
N ASN A 181 14.66 -14.36 7.00
CA ASN A 181 15.51 -13.65 6.03
C ASN A 181 14.69 -12.84 5.03
N ALA A 182 13.60 -13.40 4.52
CA ALA A 182 12.70 -12.70 3.59
C ALA A 182 12.00 -11.53 4.29
N VAL A 183 11.50 -11.76 5.50
CA VAL A 183 10.84 -10.72 6.31
C VAL A 183 11.80 -9.57 6.60
N LYS A 184 13.02 -9.86 7.07
CA LYS A 184 14.02 -8.83 7.34
C LYS A 184 14.38 -8.03 6.09
N VAL A 185 14.57 -8.68 4.94
CA VAL A 185 14.84 -7.96 3.68
C VAL A 185 13.71 -7.02 3.31
N SER A 186 12.44 -7.42 3.51
CA SER A 186 11.28 -6.56 3.24
C SER A 186 11.20 -5.31 4.14
N LEU A 187 11.82 -5.37 5.33
CA LEU A 187 11.84 -4.30 6.32
C LEU A 187 13.08 -3.42 6.24
N PHE A 188 14.11 -3.81 5.49
CA PHE A 188 15.37 -3.07 5.44
C PHE A 188 15.21 -1.81 4.57
N LYS A 189 14.71 -0.74 5.18
CA LYS A 189 14.52 0.58 4.59
C LYS A 189 14.85 1.68 5.61
N PRO A 190 15.30 2.87 5.16
CA PRO A 190 15.78 3.93 6.05
C PRO A 190 14.79 4.29 7.16
N GLU A 191 13.50 4.29 6.85
CA GLU A 191 12.46 4.68 7.80
C GLU A 191 12.27 3.67 8.93
N ILE A 192 12.42 2.37 8.64
CA ILE A 192 12.38 1.31 9.65
C ILE A 192 13.62 1.39 10.54
N LEU A 193 14.81 1.53 9.93
CA LEU A 193 16.05 1.63 10.69
C LEU A 193 16.00 2.83 11.64
N LYS A 194 15.54 3.98 11.13
CA LYS A 194 15.39 5.20 11.92
C LYS A 194 14.41 5.04 13.09
N VAL A 195 13.21 4.49 12.86
CA VAL A 195 12.19 4.41 13.93
C VAL A 195 12.59 3.43 15.05
N HIS A 196 13.42 2.43 14.73
CA HIS A 196 13.91 1.43 15.68
C HIS A 196 15.32 1.73 16.21
N ASN A 197 15.91 2.88 15.87
CA ASN A 197 17.29 3.25 16.22
C ASN A 197 18.33 2.19 15.84
N ILE A 198 18.15 1.57 14.67
CA ILE A 198 19.09 0.61 14.10
C ILE A 198 20.07 1.38 13.23
N GLU A 199 21.36 1.15 13.43
CA GLU A 199 22.39 1.78 12.61
C GLU A 199 22.26 1.32 11.16
N ASP A 200 22.37 2.28 10.25
CA ASP A 200 22.48 2.00 8.83
C ASP A 200 23.86 1.40 8.52
N ILE A 201 23.95 0.70 7.41
CA ILE A 201 25.19 0.07 6.99
C ILE A 201 26.00 1.06 6.18
N GLN A 202 27.21 1.29 6.66
CA GLN A 202 28.14 2.21 6.01
C GLN A 202 28.31 1.87 4.53
N GLY A 203 27.97 2.83 3.66
CA GLY A 203 28.11 2.71 2.22
C GLY A 203 26.94 2.04 1.48
N PHE A 204 25.84 1.70 2.16
CA PHE A 204 24.62 1.24 1.47
C PHE A 204 23.82 2.43 0.93
N ASP A 205 23.79 2.58 -0.40
CA ASP A 205 22.99 3.61 -1.06
C ASP A 205 21.59 3.06 -1.40
N PHE A 206 20.62 3.27 -0.48
CA PHE A 206 19.24 2.83 -0.68
C PHE A 206 18.64 3.35 -1.98
N LYS A 207 18.95 4.59 -2.36
CA LYS A 207 18.40 5.19 -3.57
C LYS A 207 18.90 4.41 -4.78
N LYS A 208 20.21 4.25 -4.94
CA LYS A 208 20.79 3.49 -6.05
C LYS A 208 20.37 2.04 -6.04
N TYR A 209 20.23 1.41 -4.87
CA TYR A 209 19.73 0.06 -4.78
C TYR A 209 18.36 -0.08 -5.46
N PHE A 210 17.38 0.73 -5.06
CA PHE A 210 16.02 0.65 -5.60
C PHE A 210 15.87 1.25 -7.00
N THR A 211 16.75 2.17 -7.43
CA THR A 211 16.64 2.81 -8.75
C THR A 211 17.53 2.21 -9.83
N GLU A 212 18.70 1.69 -9.50
CA GLU A 212 19.73 1.28 -10.47
C GLU A 212 20.01 -0.22 -10.44
N TYR A 213 20.09 -0.82 -9.25
CA TYR A 213 20.64 -2.17 -9.09
C TYR A 213 19.61 -3.28 -8.93
N SER A 214 18.46 -2.97 -8.35
CA SER A 214 17.52 -3.96 -7.83
C SER A 214 17.22 -5.12 -8.78
N MET A 215 17.13 -6.32 -8.19
CA MET A 215 16.82 -7.64 -8.79
C MET A 215 17.69 -8.09 -9.98
N SER A 216 18.57 -7.23 -10.50
CA SER A 216 19.39 -7.47 -11.69
C SER A 216 20.89 -7.52 -11.39
N ASN A 217 21.32 -7.13 -10.18
CA ASN A 217 22.70 -7.22 -9.74
C ASN A 217 22.84 -8.12 -8.50
N GLN A 218 23.43 -9.30 -8.69
CA GLN A 218 23.58 -10.33 -7.67
C GLN A 218 24.39 -9.87 -6.44
N GLU A 219 25.45 -9.07 -6.64
CA GLU A 219 26.30 -8.58 -5.54
C GLU A 219 25.49 -7.69 -4.59
N TRP A 220 24.67 -6.79 -5.15
CA TRP A 220 23.81 -5.93 -4.35
C TRP A 220 22.68 -6.69 -3.65
N ILE A 221 22.17 -7.77 -4.26
CA ILE A 221 21.19 -8.65 -3.60
C ILE A 221 21.82 -9.35 -2.38
N VAL A 222 23.06 -9.82 -2.49
CA VAL A 222 23.78 -10.43 -1.36
C VAL A 222 24.02 -9.39 -0.26
N LYS A 223 24.54 -8.20 -0.62
CA LYS A 223 24.73 -7.10 0.34
C LYS A 223 23.43 -6.73 1.06
N MET A 224 22.30 -6.64 0.34
CA MET A 224 20.99 -6.36 0.93
C MET A 224 20.56 -7.45 1.92
N ARG A 225 20.82 -8.74 1.62
CA ARG A 225 20.47 -9.86 2.50
C ARG A 225 21.30 -9.89 3.77
N GLU A 226 22.61 -9.64 3.65
CA GLU A 226 23.52 -9.50 4.78
C GLU A 226 23.11 -8.30 5.63
N ALA A 227 22.82 -7.19 4.96
CA ALA A 227 22.41 -5.95 5.57
C ALA A 227 21.14 -6.08 6.42
N ALA A 228 20.12 -6.72 5.85
CA ALA A 228 18.87 -6.98 6.53
C ALA A 228 19.03 -7.78 7.84
N GLN A 229 20.12 -8.53 8.03
CA GLN A 229 20.35 -9.28 9.28
C GLN A 229 20.54 -8.38 10.50
N THR A 230 20.89 -7.11 10.33
CA THR A 230 20.99 -6.14 11.43
C THR A 230 19.64 -5.86 12.08
N ILE A 231 18.52 -6.14 11.38
CA ILE A 231 17.18 -6.01 11.95
C ILE A 231 16.98 -7.07 13.03
N PRO A 232 16.70 -6.68 14.28
CA PRO A 232 16.45 -7.63 15.36
C PRO A 232 15.21 -8.49 15.07
N ASP A 233 15.25 -9.77 15.45
CA ASP A 233 14.14 -10.70 15.23
C ASP A 233 12.83 -10.20 15.85
N LYS A 234 12.89 -9.56 17.02
CA LYS A 234 11.71 -8.96 17.67
C LYS A 234 11.05 -7.87 16.81
N VAL A 235 11.84 -7.07 16.11
CA VAL A 235 11.33 -6.03 15.18
C VAL A 235 10.71 -6.70 13.97
N ALA A 236 11.40 -7.67 13.38
CA ALA A 236 10.90 -8.32 12.19
C ALA A 236 9.62 -9.16 12.44
N ARG A 237 9.53 -9.82 13.59
CA ARG A 237 8.32 -10.55 14.02
C ARG A 237 7.11 -9.66 14.28
N SER A 238 7.27 -8.35 14.49
CA SER A 238 6.12 -7.45 14.67
C SER A 238 5.40 -7.09 13.37
N SER A 239 5.97 -7.47 12.22
CA SER A 239 5.47 -7.09 10.88
C SER A 239 4.68 -8.19 10.15
N ILE A 240 4.64 -9.40 10.69
CA ILE A 240 4.08 -10.59 10.03
C ILE A 240 3.29 -11.43 11.03
N GLY A 241 2.13 -11.93 10.63
CA GLY A 241 1.38 -12.91 11.40
C GLY A 241 1.86 -14.32 11.07
N MET A 242 2.41 -15.06 12.03
CA MET A 242 2.97 -16.38 11.73
C MET A 242 2.84 -17.34 12.90
N GLY A 243 2.39 -18.57 12.62
CA GLY A 243 2.14 -19.61 13.61
C GLY A 243 0.66 -19.98 13.72
N THR A 244 0.21 -20.22 14.93
CA THR A 244 -1.19 -20.52 15.28
C THR A 244 -2.02 -19.24 15.34
N PRO A 245 -3.37 -19.32 15.42
CA PRO A 245 -4.19 -18.13 15.64
C PRO A 245 -3.76 -17.29 16.85
N ASP A 246 -3.33 -17.93 17.95
CA ASP A 246 -2.87 -17.26 19.17
C ASP A 246 -1.56 -16.49 18.98
N ASP A 247 -0.72 -16.91 18.03
CA ASP A 247 0.50 -16.19 17.64
C ASP A 247 0.19 -15.00 16.72
N ILE A 248 -0.81 -15.16 15.83
CA ILE A 248 -1.15 -14.18 14.79
C ILE A 248 -1.96 -13.01 15.36
N ILE A 249 -2.96 -13.30 16.20
CA ILE A 249 -3.89 -12.30 16.73
C ILE A 249 -3.16 -11.10 17.39
N PRO A 250 -2.17 -11.30 18.27
CA PRO A 250 -1.45 -10.19 18.91
C PRO A 250 -0.71 -9.26 17.93
N VAL A 251 -0.33 -9.75 16.75
CA VAL A 251 0.28 -8.91 15.70
C VAL A 251 -0.75 -7.95 15.12
N PHE A 252 -1.94 -8.45 14.79
CA PHE A 252 -3.06 -7.65 14.28
C PHE A 252 -3.50 -6.61 15.32
N GLU A 253 -3.61 -6.98 16.60
CA GLU A 253 -3.95 -6.04 17.67
C GLU A 253 -2.95 -4.88 17.79
N LYS A 254 -1.64 -5.13 17.62
CA LYS A 254 -0.61 -4.08 17.63
C LYS A 254 -0.79 -3.11 16.47
N PHE A 255 -1.12 -3.61 15.28
CA PHE A 255 -1.43 -2.78 14.13
C PHE A 255 -2.72 -1.98 14.32
N MET A 256 -3.77 -2.57 14.90
CA MET A 256 -5.00 -1.83 15.26
C MET A 256 -4.69 -0.70 16.25
N LYS A 257 -3.87 -0.96 17.27
CA LYS A 257 -3.40 0.07 18.22
C LYS A 257 -2.57 1.16 17.53
N ALA A 258 -1.83 0.83 16.48
CA ALA A 258 -1.09 1.80 15.66
C ALA A 258 -1.99 2.62 14.72
N GLY A 259 -3.29 2.29 14.62
CA GLY A 259 -4.30 3.03 13.86
C GLY A 259 -4.77 2.34 12.58
N VAL A 260 -4.42 1.07 12.34
CA VAL A 260 -4.98 0.30 11.22
C VAL A 260 -6.46 0.06 11.44
N ASN A 261 -7.27 0.32 10.41
CA ASN A 261 -8.70 -0.02 10.38
C ASN A 261 -9.09 -0.93 9.20
N HIS A 262 -8.13 -1.29 8.34
CA HIS A 262 -8.36 -2.14 7.18
C HIS A 262 -7.16 -3.09 6.98
N PHE A 263 -7.37 -4.39 7.04
CA PHE A 263 -6.29 -5.37 6.79
C PHE A 263 -6.41 -5.96 5.39
N ILE A 264 -5.34 -5.81 4.60
CA ILE A 264 -5.14 -6.54 3.35
C ILE A 264 -4.25 -7.72 3.70
N VAL A 265 -4.81 -8.93 3.69
CA VAL A 265 -4.12 -10.13 4.18
C VAL A 265 -3.60 -10.96 3.02
N ARG A 266 -2.28 -11.20 3.00
CA ARG A 266 -1.63 -12.10 2.03
C ARG A 266 -1.24 -13.41 2.69
N PHE A 267 -1.88 -14.49 2.30
CA PHE A 267 -1.55 -15.83 2.80
C PHE A 267 -0.38 -16.44 2.04
N TRP A 268 0.58 -16.97 2.80
CA TRP A 268 1.73 -17.72 2.29
C TRP A 268 1.59 -19.22 2.55
N GLY A 269 2.41 -20.03 1.88
CA GLY A 269 2.40 -21.49 1.97
C GLY A 269 1.65 -22.18 0.82
N SER A 270 1.68 -23.51 0.79
CA SER A 270 1.12 -24.33 -0.30
C SER A 270 -0.42 -24.42 -0.31
N GLY A 271 -1.09 -23.98 0.76
CA GLY A 271 -2.53 -24.12 0.96
C GLY A 271 -3.29 -22.80 1.04
N TYR A 272 -3.15 -21.91 0.04
CA TYR A 272 -3.72 -20.55 0.07
C TYR A 272 -5.20 -20.49 0.49
N PHE A 273 -6.07 -21.29 -0.13
CA PHE A 273 -7.50 -21.31 0.22
C PHE A 273 -7.77 -21.89 1.61
N GLY A 274 -6.99 -22.90 2.03
CA GLY A 274 -7.09 -23.44 3.39
C GLY A 274 -6.67 -22.42 4.45
N SER A 275 -5.63 -21.61 4.17
CA SER A 275 -5.24 -20.49 5.02
C SER A 275 -6.33 -19.42 5.10
N LEU A 276 -7.01 -19.13 3.98
CA LEU A 276 -8.15 -18.21 3.96
C LEU A 276 -9.30 -18.73 4.83
N ASP A 277 -9.68 -20.01 4.67
CA ASP A 277 -10.74 -20.63 5.46
C ASP A 277 -10.38 -20.67 6.96
N LYS A 278 -9.13 -20.99 7.30
CA LYS A 278 -8.62 -20.98 8.67
C LYS A 278 -8.67 -19.56 9.25
N PHE A 279 -8.22 -18.54 8.51
CA PHE A 279 -8.31 -17.14 8.96
C PHE A 279 -9.76 -16.72 9.19
N ALA A 280 -10.67 -17.08 8.27
CA ALA A 280 -12.08 -16.73 8.35
C ALA A 280 -12.81 -17.42 9.52
N SER A 281 -12.42 -18.64 9.87
CA SER A 281 -13.04 -19.45 10.92
C SER A 281 -12.43 -19.25 12.32
N THR A 282 -11.19 -18.75 12.42
CA THR A 282 -10.48 -18.63 13.71
C THR A 282 -10.12 -17.19 14.10
N ILE A 283 -9.60 -16.39 13.18
CA ILE A 283 -9.09 -15.04 13.48
C ILE A 283 -10.18 -13.97 13.29
N MET A 284 -10.95 -14.04 12.19
CA MET A 284 -12.02 -13.06 11.95
C MET A 284 -13.11 -13.05 13.05
N PRO A 285 -13.56 -14.19 13.61
CA PRO A 285 -14.56 -14.18 14.68
C PRO A 285 -14.07 -13.45 15.93
N TYR A 286 -12.80 -13.65 16.32
CA TYR A 286 -12.19 -12.97 17.46
C TYR A 286 -12.32 -11.44 17.36
N PHE A 287 -11.95 -10.85 16.21
CA PHE A 287 -12.08 -9.40 16.03
C PHE A 287 -13.53 -8.91 15.93
N LYS A 288 -14.44 -9.73 15.40
CA LYS A 288 -15.89 -9.40 15.39
C LYS A 288 -16.47 -9.36 16.81
N GLU A 289 -16.03 -10.23 17.70
CA GLU A 289 -16.46 -10.26 19.10
C GLU A 289 -15.87 -9.08 19.88
N MET A 290 -14.61 -8.72 19.62
CA MET A 290 -14.00 -7.52 20.21
C MET A 290 -14.73 -6.22 19.86
N ASP A 291 -15.13 -6.06 18.59
CA ASP A 291 -15.88 -4.88 18.14
C ASP A 291 -17.33 -4.88 18.65
N ASN A 292 -17.84 -6.02 19.12
CA ASN A 292 -19.24 -6.17 19.53
C ASN A 292 -19.37 -7.06 20.78
N PRO A 293 -18.89 -6.61 21.95
CA PRO A 293 -18.72 -7.45 23.16
C PRO A 293 -20.02 -7.88 23.85
N ARG A 294 -21.19 -7.74 23.19
CA ARG A 294 -22.49 -8.15 23.69
C ARG A 294 -23.31 -8.86 22.60
N LYS A 295 -23.02 -10.14 22.43
CA LYS A 295 -24.00 -11.18 22.05
C LYS A 295 -23.80 -12.37 22.97
#